data_AF-A0A9D2C3I8-F1
#
_entry.id   AF-A0A9D2C3I8-F1
#
_cell.length_a   1.000
_cell.length_b   1.000
_cell.length_c   1.000
_cell.angle_alpha   90.00
_cell.angle_beta   90.00
_cell.angle_gamma   90.00
#
_symmetry.space_group_name_H-M   'P 1'
#
loop_
_entity.id
_entity.type
_entity.pdbx_description
1 polymer ?
#
loop_
_entity_poly.entity_id
_entity_poly.type
_entity_poly.pdbx_seq_one_letter_code
_entity_poly.pdbx_strand_id
1 'polypeptide(L)'
;MPSAENMNLALIILVTGLVVVFVALIALIVVIKAYGSLVSSMTGKKQETKKETKPIPAPISVPAVPVAPAAPAVQEGIPGEVVAAIAAAVDYLYGSGTHVVRSVRRVPQNRSSWGAAGLIENTRPF
;
A
#
# COMPACT_ATOMS: atom_id res chain seq x y z
N MET A 1 31.23 -44.40 26.50
CA MET A 1 31.52 -43.37 25.48
C MET A 1 30.26 -42.53 25.23
N PRO A 2 29.84 -41.67 26.17
CA PRO A 2 28.56 -40.94 26.10
C PRO A 2 28.57 -39.70 25.17
N SER A 3 29.74 -39.22 24.74
CA SER A 3 29.85 -37.99 23.95
C SER A 3 29.31 -38.11 22.51
N ALA A 4 29.30 -39.32 21.94
CA ALA A 4 28.86 -39.54 20.56
C ALA A 4 27.32 -39.50 20.41
N GLU A 5 26.57 -40.00 21.39
CA GLU A 5 25.10 -39.97 21.37
C GLU A 5 24.56 -38.54 21.49
N ASN A 6 25.16 -37.71 22.35
CA ASN A 6 24.77 -36.32 22.52
C ASN A 6 25.00 -35.48 21.26
N MET A 7 26.08 -35.75 20.53
CA MET A 7 26.36 -35.11 19.24
C MET A 7 25.33 -35.53 18.18
N ASN A 8 24.91 -36.79 18.16
CA ASN A 8 23.91 -37.27 17.21
C ASN A 8 22.52 -36.69 17.51
N LEU A 9 22.13 -36.60 18.79
CA LEU A 9 20.91 -35.92 19.22
C LEU A 9 20.93 -34.43 18.86
N ALA A 10 22.05 -33.75 19.09
CA ALA A 10 22.21 -32.34 18.71
C ALA A 10 22.10 -32.12 17.19
N LEU A 11 22.71 -32.99 16.38
CA LEU A 11 22.58 -32.95 14.92
C LEU A 11 21.14 -33.17 14.47
N ILE A 12 20.44 -34.15 15.05
CA ILE A 12 19.03 -34.42 14.73
C ILE A 12 18.16 -33.21 15.06
N ILE A 13 18.32 -32.61 16.24
CA ILE A 13 17.55 -31.43 16.68
C ILE A 13 17.82 -30.22 15.78
N LEU A 14 19.08 -30.00 15.40
CA LEU A 14 19.46 -28.92 14.49
C LEU A 14 18.82 -29.09 13.11
N VAL A 15 18.88 -30.31 12.56
CA VAL A 15 18.30 -30.61 11.24
C VAL A 15 16.77 -30.56 11.29
N THR A 16 16.14 -31.14 12.31
CA THR A 16 14.68 -31.06 12.47
C THR A 16 14.21 -29.63 12.69
N GLY A 17 14.92 -28.83 13.48
CA GLY A 17 14.64 -27.39 13.62
C GLY A 17 14.71 -26.65 12.29
N LEU A 18 15.74 -26.91 11.49
CA LEU A 18 15.87 -26.33 10.15
C LEU A 18 14.69 -26.72 9.25
N VAL A 19 14.32 -27.99 9.22
CA VAL A 19 13.17 -28.48 8.42
C VAL A 19 11.86 -27.86 8.90
N VAL A 20 11.61 -27.80 10.21
CA VAL A 20 10.39 -27.21 10.78
C VAL A 20 10.26 -25.73 10.41
N VAL A 21 11.37 -24.97 10.45
CA VAL A 21 11.39 -23.56 10.04
C VAL A 21 11.04 -23.41 8.56
N PHE A 22 11.62 -24.23 7.68
CA PHE A 22 11.27 -24.23 6.25
C PHE A 22 9.80 -24.54 6.00
N VAL A 23 9.23 -25.54 6.69
CA VAL A 23 7.81 -25.88 6.58
C VAL A 23 6.92 -24.73 7.05
N ALA A 24 7.25 -24.10 8.18
CA ALA A 24 6.51 -22.95 8.69
C ALA A 24 6.54 -21.76 7.73
N LEU A 25 7.69 -21.47 7.12
CA LEU A 25 7.84 -20.43 6.09
C LEU A 25 6.97 -20.74 4.86
N ILE A 26 7.03 -21.97 4.34
CA ILE A 26 6.22 -22.38 3.19
C ILE A 26 4.72 -22.26 3.50
N ALA A 27 4.28 -22.74 4.67
CA ALA A 27 2.89 -22.63 5.09
C ALA A 27 2.42 -21.17 5.15
N LEU A 28 3.24 -20.27 5.70
CA LEU A 28 2.93 -18.83 5.76
C LEU A 28 2.83 -18.22 4.35
N ILE A 29 3.74 -18.57 3.44
CA ILE A 29 3.72 -18.10 2.04
C ILE A 29 2.44 -18.57 1.34
N VAL A 30 2.03 -19.83 1.53
CA VAL A 30 0.80 -20.38 0.92
C VAL A 30 -0.43 -19.62 1.41
N VAL A 31 -0.53 -19.35 2.71
CA VAL A 31 -1.63 -18.59 3.29
C VAL A 31 -1.68 -17.17 2.73
N ILE A 32 -0.53 -16.47 2.68
CA ILE A 32 -0.44 -15.12 2.10
C ILE A 32 -0.83 -15.14 0.61
N LYS A 33 -0.40 -16.15 -0.16
CA LYS A 33 -0.79 -16.30 -1.57
C LYS A 33 -2.28 -16.58 -1.72
N ALA A 34 -2.91 -17.34 -0.83
CA ALA A 34 -4.35 -17.58 -0.84
C ALA A 34 -5.13 -16.28 -0.58
N TYR A 35 -4.75 -15.51 0.45
CA TYR A 35 -5.34 -14.19 0.71
C TYR A 35 -5.09 -13.21 -0.45
N GLY A 36 -3.87 -13.19 -1.01
CA GLY A 36 -3.51 -12.39 -2.18
C GLY A 36 -4.30 -12.79 -3.43
N SER A 37 -4.54 -14.08 -3.64
CA SER A 37 -5.34 -14.61 -4.75
C SER A 37 -6.82 -14.27 -4.58
N LEU A 38 -7.36 -14.29 -3.36
CA LEU A 38 -8.74 -13.91 -3.07
C LEU A 38 -8.96 -12.41 -3.29
N VAL A 39 -8.04 -11.58 -2.82
CA VAL A 39 -8.07 -10.12 -3.05
C VAL A 39 -7.86 -9.79 -4.52
N SER A 40 -6.99 -10.53 -5.22
CA SER A 40 -6.80 -10.40 -6.67
C SER A 40 -8.06 -10.79 -7.45
N SER A 41 -8.76 -11.85 -7.04
CA SER A 41 -10.02 -12.27 -7.66
C SER A 41 -11.16 -11.26 -7.43
N MET A 42 -11.15 -10.52 -6.31
CA MET A 42 -12.09 -9.41 -6.07
C MET A 42 -11.72 -8.12 -6.78
N THR A 43 -10.43 -7.88 -7.07
CA THR A 43 -9.95 -6.64 -7.71
C THR A 43 -9.81 -6.76 -9.23
N GLY A 44 -9.70 -7.98 -9.77
CA GLY A 44 -9.53 -8.28 -11.20
C GLY A 44 -10.75 -7.95 -12.08
N LYS A 45 -11.95 -7.83 -11.51
CA LYS A 45 -13.16 -7.43 -12.25
C LYS A 45 -13.16 -5.97 -12.73
N LYS A 46 -12.09 -5.19 -12.51
CA LYS A 46 -12.00 -3.79 -12.96
C LYS A 46 -10.88 -3.50 -13.97
N GLN A 47 -10.13 -4.50 -14.46
CA GLN A 47 -9.02 -4.28 -15.41
C GLN A 47 -9.20 -4.89 -16.81
N GLU A 48 -10.25 -5.66 -17.08
CA GLU A 48 -10.50 -6.25 -18.41
C GLU A 48 -11.48 -5.46 -19.28
N THR A 49 -11.42 -4.13 -19.26
CA THR A 49 -12.21 -3.33 -20.23
C THR A 49 -11.43 -2.12 -20.70
N LYS A 50 -10.23 -2.31 -21.28
CA LYS A 50 -9.70 -1.42 -22.32
C LYS A 50 -8.45 -1.96 -23.02
N LYS A 51 -8.53 -3.15 -23.62
CA LYS A 51 -7.55 -3.58 -24.62
C LYS A 51 -8.25 -4.26 -25.77
N GLU A 52 -9.12 -3.54 -26.46
CA GLU A 52 -9.42 -3.87 -27.85
C GLU A 52 -9.88 -2.62 -28.61
N THR A 53 -9.56 -2.60 -29.90
CA THR A 53 -9.69 -1.52 -30.90
C THR A 53 -8.50 -0.57 -30.95
N LYS A 54 -7.80 -0.33 -32.06
CA LYS A 54 -7.44 -1.03 -33.31
C LYS A 54 -6.32 -0.12 -33.90
N PRO A 55 -5.45 -0.61 -34.78
CA PRO A 55 -4.16 0.00 -35.12
C PRO A 55 -4.31 1.05 -36.22
N ILE A 56 -3.70 2.24 -36.07
CA ILE A 56 -3.44 3.19 -37.18
C ILE A 56 -2.09 3.89 -36.90
N PRO A 57 -1.26 4.16 -37.93
CA PRO A 57 0.19 4.15 -37.86
C PRO A 57 0.84 5.54 -37.73
N ALA A 58 2.11 5.50 -37.30
CA ALA A 58 3.18 6.44 -37.62
C ALA A 58 3.12 7.89 -37.03
N PRO A 59 4.31 8.47 -36.77
CA PRO A 59 4.52 9.51 -35.77
C PRO A 59 4.40 10.91 -36.37
N ILE A 60 3.57 11.78 -35.79
CA ILE A 60 3.58 13.21 -36.10
C ILE A 60 3.48 14.01 -34.80
N SER A 61 4.47 14.86 -34.62
CA SER A 61 4.67 15.88 -33.60
C SER A 61 3.44 16.78 -33.39
N VAL A 62 2.96 16.86 -32.15
CA VAL A 62 2.10 17.95 -31.65
C VAL A 62 2.61 18.28 -30.22
N PRO A 63 2.76 19.57 -29.83
CA PRO A 63 3.47 19.95 -28.62
C PRO A 63 2.83 19.34 -27.38
N ALA A 64 3.67 18.90 -26.44
CA ALA A 64 3.26 18.32 -25.17
C ALA A 64 2.30 19.27 -24.43
N VAL A 65 1.00 18.96 -24.52
CA VAL A 65 0.01 19.43 -23.56
C VAL A 65 0.50 18.95 -22.20
N PRO A 66 0.70 19.85 -21.21
CA PRO A 66 1.13 19.44 -19.89
C PRO A 66 0.12 18.41 -19.39
N VAL A 67 0.61 17.20 -19.12
CA VAL A 67 -0.17 16.11 -18.55
C VAL A 67 -0.79 16.66 -17.28
N ALA A 68 -2.08 16.98 -17.33
CA ALA A 68 -2.82 17.40 -16.16
C ALA A 68 -2.59 16.32 -15.09
N PRO A 69 -2.02 16.66 -13.92
CA PRO A 69 -1.86 15.68 -12.86
C PRO A 69 -3.24 15.10 -12.59
N ALA A 70 -3.32 13.76 -12.58
CA ALA A 70 -4.57 13.05 -12.34
C ALA A 70 -5.28 13.70 -11.16
N ALA A 71 -6.46 14.28 -11.40
CA ALA A 71 -7.17 15.04 -10.39
C ALA A 71 -7.32 14.18 -9.13
N PRO A 72 -6.98 14.69 -7.93
CA PRO A 72 -7.10 13.94 -6.69
C PRO A 72 -8.50 13.34 -6.59
N ALA A 73 -8.62 12.10 -6.11
CA ALA A 73 -9.94 11.55 -5.81
C ALA A 73 -10.51 12.30 -4.58
N VAL A 74 -11.36 13.29 -4.83
CA VAL A 74 -11.99 14.13 -3.81
C VAL A 74 -13.38 13.59 -3.50
N GLN A 75 -13.72 13.47 -2.22
CA GLN A 75 -15.06 13.08 -1.79
C GLN A 75 -16.10 14.15 -2.17
N GLU A 76 -17.26 13.74 -2.70
CA GLU A 76 -18.39 14.63 -3.01
C GLU A 76 -18.73 15.51 -1.80
N GLY A 77 -18.69 16.84 -1.99
CA GLY A 77 -18.94 17.82 -0.92
C GLY A 77 -17.69 18.46 -0.28
N ILE A 78 -16.49 18.23 -0.82
CA ILE A 78 -15.28 18.99 -0.46
C ILE A 78 -15.01 20.05 -1.55
N PRO A 79 -15.05 21.35 -1.21
CA PRO A 79 -14.85 22.41 -2.19
C PRO A 79 -13.38 22.46 -2.63
N GLY A 80 -13.12 22.91 -3.86
CA GLY A 80 -11.79 22.91 -4.48
C GLY A 80 -10.78 23.76 -3.72
N GLU A 81 -11.25 24.81 -3.05
CA GLU A 81 -10.48 25.70 -2.18
C GLU A 81 -9.87 24.94 -1.00
N VAL A 82 -10.61 24.01 -0.41
CA VAL A 82 -10.12 23.18 0.70
C VAL A 82 -9.05 22.20 0.18
N VAL A 83 -9.23 21.64 -1.01
CA VAL A 83 -8.24 20.75 -1.63
C VAL A 83 -6.94 21.50 -1.93
N ALA A 84 -7.04 22.73 -2.46
CA ALA A 84 -5.89 23.59 -2.73
C ALA A 84 -5.17 24.01 -1.44
N ALA A 85 -5.91 24.39 -0.40
CA ALA A 85 -5.34 24.72 0.90
C ALA A 85 -4.62 23.52 1.54
N ILE A 86 -5.21 22.31 1.44
CA ILE A 86 -4.56 21.07 1.89
C ILE A 86 -3.29 20.82 1.08
N ALA A 87 -3.34 20.91 -0.25
CA ALA A 87 -2.16 20.71 -1.09
C ALA A 87 -1.02 21.68 -0.72
N ALA A 88 -1.33 22.97 -0.57
CA ALA A 88 -0.36 23.98 -0.17
C ALA A 88 0.24 23.72 1.23
N ALA A 89 -0.58 23.27 2.19
CA ALA A 89 -0.10 22.95 3.54
C ALA A 89 0.84 21.72 3.53
N VAL A 90 0.53 20.70 2.73
CA VAL A 90 1.41 19.53 2.56
C VAL A 90 2.72 19.95 1.88
N ASP A 91 2.65 20.84 0.88
CA ASP A 91 3.84 21.40 0.23
C ASP A 91 4.76 22.15 1.21
N TYR A 92 4.17 22.92 2.12
CA TYR A 92 4.93 23.62 3.15
C TYR A 92 5.59 22.67 4.17
N LEU A 93 4.91 21.59 4.56
CA LEU A 93 5.39 20.66 5.58
C LEU A 93 6.45 19.67 5.05
N TYR A 94 6.28 19.18 3.83
CA TYR A 94 7.11 18.11 3.26
C TYR A 94 8.12 18.60 2.20
N GLY A 95 8.09 19.89 1.86
CA GLY A 95 8.92 20.49 0.83
C GLY A 95 8.38 20.21 -0.58
N SER A 96 8.58 21.17 -1.50
CA SER A 96 7.95 21.11 -2.82
C SER A 96 8.40 19.91 -3.66
N GLY A 97 7.46 19.30 -4.37
CA GLY A 97 7.73 18.29 -5.40
C GLY A 97 8.04 16.88 -4.91
N THR A 98 8.00 16.62 -3.60
CA THR A 98 8.28 15.28 -3.03
C THR A 98 7.03 14.41 -2.86
N HIS A 99 5.84 14.98 -3.03
CA HIS A 99 4.59 14.34 -2.66
C HIS A 99 3.45 14.69 -3.62
N VAL A 100 2.46 13.80 -3.70
CA VAL A 100 1.25 13.97 -4.51
C VAL A 100 0.04 13.61 -3.67
N VAL A 101 -0.95 14.50 -3.61
CA VAL A 101 -2.22 14.25 -2.90
C VAL A 101 -3.06 13.26 -3.70
N ARG A 102 -3.11 12.00 -3.25
CA ARG A 102 -3.83 10.91 -3.94
C ARG A 102 -5.35 10.96 -3.74
N SER A 103 -5.80 11.34 -2.54
CA SER A 103 -7.22 11.44 -2.22
C SER A 103 -7.45 12.37 -1.04
N VAL A 104 -8.57 13.11 -1.09
CA VAL A 104 -9.02 13.95 0.01
C VAL A 104 -10.41 13.48 0.43
N ARG A 105 -10.55 13.07 1.69
CA ARG A 105 -11.82 12.63 2.27
C ARG A 105 -12.04 13.28 3.63
N ARG A 106 -13.31 13.55 3.95
CA ARG A 106 -13.69 13.97 5.29
C ARG A 106 -13.58 12.78 6.24
N VAL A 107 -13.01 13.04 7.40
CA VAL A 107 -12.96 12.05 8.48
C VAL A 107 -14.37 11.90 9.04
N PRO A 108 -14.89 10.67 9.21
CA PRO A 108 -16.17 10.44 9.85
C PRO A 108 -16.16 10.93 11.30
N GLN A 109 -17.32 11.40 11.78
CA GLN A 109 -17.45 11.90 13.16
C GLN A 109 -17.19 10.81 14.21
N ASN A 110 -17.53 9.56 13.91
CA ASN A 110 -17.25 8.41 14.77
C ASN A 110 -15.86 7.83 14.47
N ARG A 111 -14.84 8.27 15.21
CA ARG A 111 -13.44 7.79 15.08
C ARG A 111 -13.17 6.64 16.05
N SER A 112 -12.23 5.77 15.69
CA SER A 112 -11.70 4.78 16.64
C SER A 112 -10.93 5.48 17.76
N SER A 113 -10.87 4.85 18.95
CA SER A 113 -10.19 5.41 20.13
C SER A 113 -8.71 5.74 19.87
N TRP A 114 -8.03 4.98 19.00
CA TRP A 114 -6.67 5.29 18.56
C TRP A 114 -6.63 6.58 17.73
N GLY A 115 -7.50 6.73 16.74
CA GLY A 115 -7.52 7.91 15.88
C GLY A 115 -7.86 9.19 16.64
N ALA A 116 -8.69 9.10 17.69
CA ALA A 116 -8.96 10.21 18.59
C ALA A 116 -7.74 10.56 19.46
N ALA A 117 -7.08 9.55 20.06
CA ALA A 117 -5.89 9.76 20.88
C ALA A 117 -4.76 10.44 20.10
N GLY A 118 -4.48 9.99 18.87
CA GLY A 118 -3.46 10.59 18.03
C GLY A 118 -3.71 12.07 17.72
N LEU A 119 -4.97 12.49 17.55
CA LEU A 119 -5.30 13.91 17.34
C LEU A 119 -5.01 14.72 18.60
N ILE A 120 -5.48 14.26 19.76
CA ILE A 120 -5.29 14.94 21.04
C ILE A 120 -3.80 15.12 21.33
N GLU A 121 -2.97 14.12 21.06
CA GLU A 121 -1.52 14.18 21.28
C GLU A 121 -0.79 15.11 20.30
N ASN A 122 -1.22 15.18 19.04
CA ASN A 122 -0.57 16.05 18.04
C ASN A 122 -1.03 17.51 18.13
N THR A 123 -2.18 17.78 18.74
CA THR A 123 -2.73 19.14 18.87
C THR A 123 -2.74 19.65 20.30
N ARG A 124 -2.11 18.96 21.25
CA ARG A 124 -1.99 19.48 22.62
C ARG A 124 -1.13 20.75 22.62
N PRO A 125 -1.52 21.78 23.38
CA PRO A 125 -0.69 22.97 23.53
C PRO A 125 0.63 22.60 24.19
N PHE A 126 1.69 23.25 23.73
CA PHE A 126 3.03 23.20 24.32
C PHE A 126 3.16 24.25 25.43
#